data_AF-A0A416CCA1-F1
#
_entry.id   AF-A0A416CCA1-F1
#
_cell.length_a   1.000
_cell.length_b   1.000
_cell.length_c   1.000
_cell.angle_alpha   90.00
_cell.angle_beta   90.00
_cell.angle_gamma   90.00
#
_symmetry.space_group_name_H-M   'P 1'
#
loop_
_entity.id
_entity.type
_entity.pdbx_description
1 polymer ?
#
loop_
_entity_poly.entity_id
_entity_poly.type
_entity_poly.pdbx_seq_one_letter_code
_entity_poly.pdbx_strand_id
1 'polypeptide(L)'
;MTTQEMTKQEMIMNLREKREEKKKAKLKAKHRRCTIAIITLVAMMTVIFGTVYSASAKEITITEINEFAGTNETKTVKTRSESVEGALEEHGVNVSDTDKINVSTEKPVEDNENIVIKRGKRVTIKVGESEEVVTVTKADVKDALVEAGYIPGEYDQISANGDTVASSDTIQLVSVSHTDETETEVIPKGVEYVDDATLIKGQEKVVDEGQDGVKTITYKVTYQDGQEATREVIDEQVTTEMRNKVIAKGTMEPTPAPKNTTVKDTFATKSTVSDNGGTVNGYKYKKKITMTATAYSTSPSENGGYTVSAMGNPLGYGIVAVDPSVVPLGSKVYVTSADGSWSYGVASAEDTGGAIKGNKIDLCYGSNANDFGRRSCVVYILE
;
A
#
# COMPACT_ATOMS: atom_id res chain seq x y z
N MET A 1 22.53 116.75 -88.72
CA MET A 1 21.31 115.99 -88.38
C MET A 1 20.26 116.97 -87.91
N THR A 2 19.18 117.13 -88.67
CA THR A 2 18.06 118.03 -88.39
C THR A 2 17.25 117.49 -87.21
N THR A 3 16.70 118.37 -86.36
CA THR A 3 15.95 118.06 -85.13
C THR A 3 14.83 117.01 -85.31
N GLN A 4 14.33 116.84 -86.54
CA GLN A 4 13.30 115.89 -86.95
C GLN A 4 13.80 114.43 -87.09
N GLU A 5 15.08 114.19 -87.39
CA GLU A 5 15.65 112.84 -87.48
C GLU A 5 15.99 112.26 -86.10
N MET A 6 16.46 113.10 -85.17
CA MET A 6 16.72 112.69 -83.78
C MET A 6 15.42 112.24 -83.08
N THR A 7 14.30 112.94 -83.29
CA THR A 7 12.99 112.58 -82.74
C THR A 7 12.46 111.24 -83.27
N LYS A 8 12.73 110.91 -84.54
CA LYS A 8 12.36 109.62 -85.14
C LYS A 8 13.19 108.47 -84.57
N GLN A 9 14.49 108.68 -84.33
CA GLN A 9 15.35 107.67 -83.70
C GLN A 9 14.99 107.42 -82.23
N GLU A 10 14.70 108.48 -81.47
CA GLU A 10 14.19 108.37 -80.09
C GLU A 10 12.84 107.62 -80.02
N MET A 11 11.92 107.89 -80.96
CA MET A 11 10.64 107.18 -81.05
C MET A 11 10.84 105.69 -81.35
N ILE A 12 11.76 105.33 -82.24
CA ILE A 12 12.10 103.94 -82.55
C ILE A 12 12.76 103.24 -81.36
N MET A 13 13.63 103.95 -80.62
CA MET A 13 14.27 103.45 -79.40
C MET A 13 13.23 103.17 -78.30
N ASN A 14 12.32 104.11 -78.04
CA ASN A 14 11.19 103.95 -77.11
C ASN A 14 10.26 102.78 -77.50
N LEU A 15 10.01 102.60 -78.80
CA LEU A 15 9.21 101.47 -79.29
C LEU A 15 9.93 100.11 -79.12
N ARG A 16 11.27 100.08 -79.28
CA ARG A 16 12.09 98.88 -79.02
C ARG A 16 12.13 98.55 -77.53
N GLU A 17 12.30 99.55 -76.68
CA GLU A 17 12.29 99.38 -75.22
C GLU A 17 10.94 98.84 -74.74
N LYS A 18 9.82 99.44 -75.15
CA LYS A 18 8.47 98.92 -74.85
C LYS A 18 8.23 97.50 -75.37
N ARG A 19 8.83 97.12 -76.50
CA ARG A 19 8.76 95.74 -77.04
C ARG A 19 9.58 94.77 -76.19
N GLU A 20 10.77 95.16 -75.75
CA GLU A 20 11.62 94.36 -74.86
C GLU A 20 11.00 94.21 -73.46
N GLU A 21 10.41 95.26 -72.90
CA GLU A 21 9.64 95.19 -71.65
C GLU A 21 8.45 94.23 -71.78
N LYS A 22 7.68 94.31 -72.88
CA LYS A 22 6.59 93.37 -73.15
C LYS A 22 7.09 91.93 -73.29
N LYS A 23 8.25 91.69 -73.91
CA LYS A 23 8.87 90.36 -73.99
C LYS A 23 9.29 89.85 -72.62
N LYS A 24 9.98 90.67 -71.81
CA LYS A 24 10.38 90.34 -70.43
C LYS A 24 9.17 90.06 -69.54
N ALA A 25 8.10 90.85 -69.64
CA ALA A 25 6.85 90.63 -68.92
C ALA A 25 6.16 89.31 -69.34
N LYS A 26 6.11 89.02 -70.65
CA LYS A 26 5.60 87.74 -71.17
C LYS A 26 6.44 86.55 -70.71
N LEU A 27 7.77 86.69 -70.72
CA LEU A 27 8.70 85.67 -70.25
C LEU A 27 8.53 85.43 -68.74
N LYS A 28 8.48 86.49 -67.92
CA LYS A 28 8.21 86.42 -66.47
C LYS A 28 6.84 85.78 -66.18
N ALA A 29 5.80 86.12 -66.95
CA ALA A 29 4.49 85.49 -66.84
C ALA A 29 4.51 84.01 -67.25
N LYS A 30 5.27 83.64 -68.29
CA LYS A 30 5.49 82.25 -68.71
C LYS A 30 6.23 81.46 -67.62
N HIS A 31 7.32 82.00 -67.06
CA HIS A 31 8.01 81.40 -65.91
C HIS A 31 7.08 81.26 -64.72
N ARG A 32 6.33 82.29 -64.34
CA ARG A 32 5.36 82.22 -63.24
C ARG A 32 4.29 81.13 -63.47
N ARG A 33 3.74 81.00 -64.68
CA ARG A 33 2.80 79.93 -65.03
C ARG A 33 3.46 78.54 -64.97
N CYS A 34 4.70 78.41 -65.44
CA CYS A 34 5.46 77.17 -65.38
C CYS A 34 5.80 76.78 -63.93
N THR A 35 6.21 77.75 -63.10
CA THR A 35 6.47 77.56 -61.67
C THR A 35 5.19 77.17 -60.92
N ILE A 36 4.06 77.84 -61.18
CA ILE A 36 2.76 77.46 -60.59
C ILE A 36 2.39 76.04 -61.01
N ALA A 37 2.52 75.69 -62.29
CA ALA A 37 2.24 74.34 -62.78
C ALA A 37 3.11 73.26 -62.12
N ILE A 38 4.41 73.54 -61.90
CA ILE A 38 5.33 72.64 -61.19
C ILE A 38 4.92 72.50 -59.71
N ILE A 39 4.62 73.60 -59.02
CA ILE A 39 4.17 73.55 -57.62
C ILE A 39 2.87 72.75 -57.49
N THR A 40 1.90 72.98 -58.39
CA THR A 40 0.64 72.22 -58.38
C THR A 40 0.86 70.73 -58.67
N LEU A 41 1.78 70.38 -59.57
CA LEU A 41 2.13 69.00 -59.88
C LEU A 41 2.78 68.31 -58.67
N VAL A 42 3.73 68.97 -58.01
CA VAL A 42 4.39 68.46 -56.80
C VAL A 42 3.36 68.28 -55.68
N ALA A 43 2.47 69.26 -55.47
CA ALA A 43 1.41 69.16 -54.47
C ALA A 43 0.45 67.98 -54.76
N MET A 44 0.04 67.79 -56.01
CA MET A 44 -0.77 66.63 -56.41
C MET A 44 -0.03 65.32 -56.19
N MET A 45 1.24 65.23 -56.58
CA MET A 45 2.06 64.04 -56.35
C MET A 45 2.15 63.73 -54.86
N THR A 46 2.39 64.71 -53.99
CA THR A 46 2.44 64.48 -52.53
C THR A 46 1.11 63.98 -51.96
N VAL A 47 -0.03 64.48 -52.46
CA VAL A 47 -1.35 64.00 -52.04
C VAL A 47 -1.58 62.58 -52.52
N ILE A 48 -1.26 62.28 -53.79
CA ILE A 48 -1.39 60.93 -54.37
C ILE A 48 -0.49 59.95 -53.62
N PHE A 49 0.80 60.26 -53.47
CA PHE A 49 1.74 59.44 -52.70
C PHE A 49 1.27 59.26 -51.25
N GLY A 50 0.76 60.31 -50.60
CA GLY A 50 0.19 60.20 -49.26
C GLY A 50 -1.02 59.27 -49.19
N THR A 51 -1.92 59.33 -50.17
CA THR A 51 -3.10 58.45 -50.22
C THR A 51 -2.72 56.98 -50.50
N VAL A 52 -1.79 56.74 -51.43
CA VAL A 52 -1.28 55.39 -51.74
C VAL A 52 -0.49 54.83 -50.57
N TYR A 53 0.35 55.67 -49.93
CA TYR A 53 1.07 55.30 -48.73
C TYR A 53 0.07 54.84 -47.66
N SER A 54 -0.93 55.64 -47.32
CA SER A 54 -1.97 55.26 -46.35
C SER A 54 -2.78 54.01 -46.74
N ALA A 55 -3.12 53.82 -48.01
CA ALA A 55 -3.87 52.67 -48.50
C ALA A 55 -3.06 51.35 -48.55
N SER A 56 -1.73 51.44 -48.55
CA SER A 56 -0.84 50.26 -48.55
C SER A 56 -0.67 49.59 -47.19
N ALA A 57 -1.18 50.18 -46.11
CA ALA A 57 -1.13 49.59 -44.77
C ALA A 57 -2.22 48.52 -44.61
N LYS A 58 -1.82 47.39 -44.01
CA LYS A 58 -2.72 46.31 -43.64
C LYS A 58 -3.39 46.66 -42.32
N GLU A 59 -4.69 46.42 -42.22
CA GLU A 59 -5.44 46.56 -40.96
C GLU A 59 -5.45 45.22 -40.23
N ILE A 60 -5.09 45.20 -38.95
CA ILE A 60 -5.07 43.98 -38.14
C ILE A 60 -5.78 44.23 -36.81
N THR A 61 -6.29 43.16 -36.21
CA THR A 61 -6.87 43.16 -34.87
C THR A 61 -5.94 42.41 -33.92
N ILE A 62 -5.57 43.05 -32.83
CA ILE A 62 -4.73 42.46 -31.78
C ILE A 62 -5.58 42.35 -30.51
N THR A 63 -5.74 41.12 -30.01
CA THR A 63 -6.40 40.83 -28.73
C THR A 63 -5.37 40.30 -27.74
N GLU A 64 -5.14 41.02 -26.65
CA GLU A 64 -4.25 40.65 -25.56
C GLU A 64 -5.08 40.21 -24.35
N ILE A 65 -4.99 38.92 -24.02
CA ILE A 65 -5.68 38.30 -22.89
C ILE A 65 -4.65 38.02 -21.80
N ASN A 66 -4.82 38.64 -20.63
CA ASN A 66 -4.00 38.38 -19.45
C ASN A 66 -4.92 38.04 -18.27
N GLU A 67 -5.23 36.74 -18.13
CA GLU A 67 -6.08 36.28 -17.03
C GLU A 67 -5.45 36.60 -15.66
N PHE A 68 -4.11 36.62 -15.55
CA PHE A 68 -3.42 36.95 -14.30
C PHE A 68 -3.58 38.41 -13.86
N ALA A 69 -3.76 39.32 -14.81
CA ALA A 69 -4.03 40.73 -14.55
C ALA A 69 -5.54 41.06 -14.64
N GLY A 70 -6.38 40.08 -14.99
CA GLY A 70 -7.80 40.30 -15.26
C GLY A 70 -8.06 41.22 -16.46
N THR A 71 -7.13 41.32 -17.42
CA THR A 71 -7.27 42.20 -18.58
C THR A 71 -7.57 41.42 -19.86
N ASN A 72 -8.40 42.02 -20.71
CA ASN A 72 -8.72 41.53 -22.04
C ASN A 72 -8.88 42.75 -22.95
N GLU A 73 -7.80 43.12 -23.62
CA GLU A 73 -7.74 44.33 -24.45
C GLU A 73 -7.76 43.94 -25.92
N THR A 74 -8.55 44.66 -26.72
CA THR A 74 -8.59 44.47 -28.17
C THR A 74 -8.43 45.82 -28.86
N LYS A 75 -7.51 45.88 -29.82
CA LYS A 75 -7.24 47.08 -30.63
C LYS A 75 -7.15 46.72 -32.11
N THR A 76 -7.75 47.56 -32.95
CA THR A 76 -7.55 47.52 -34.40
C THR A 76 -6.47 48.53 -34.77
N VAL A 77 -5.44 48.08 -35.46
CA VAL A 77 -4.29 48.90 -35.82
C VAL A 77 -3.92 48.72 -37.29
N LYS A 78 -3.16 49.66 -37.84
CA LYS A 78 -2.65 49.58 -39.21
C LYS A 78 -1.15 49.41 -39.18
N THR A 79 -0.65 48.42 -39.93
CA THR A 79 0.76 48.09 -40.00
C THR A 79 1.24 48.00 -41.44
N ARG A 80 2.51 48.31 -41.67
CA ARG A 80 3.22 47.98 -42.92
C ARG A 80 4.30 46.92 -42.71
N SER A 81 4.32 46.29 -41.54
CA SER A 81 5.25 45.20 -41.26
C SER A 81 5.07 44.07 -42.28
N GLU A 82 6.19 43.40 -42.56
CA GLU A 82 6.18 42.21 -43.39
C GLU A 82 5.79 40.98 -42.58
N SER A 83 6.05 40.95 -41.26
CA SER A 83 5.74 39.84 -40.35
C SER A 83 4.77 40.21 -39.23
N VAL A 84 4.15 39.19 -38.63
CA VAL A 84 3.32 39.34 -37.43
C VAL A 84 4.13 39.93 -36.28
N GLU A 85 5.34 39.44 -36.03
CA GLU A 85 6.22 39.96 -34.97
C GLU A 85 6.46 41.46 -35.10
N GLY A 86 6.88 41.91 -36.29
CA GLY A 86 7.14 43.33 -36.52
C GLY A 86 5.88 44.19 -36.40
N ALA A 87 4.70 43.65 -36.73
CA ALA A 87 3.43 44.34 -36.56
C ALA A 87 3.05 44.51 -35.09
N LEU A 88 3.34 43.50 -34.27
CA LEU A 88 3.14 43.53 -32.83
C LEU A 88 4.10 44.51 -32.15
N GLU A 89 5.40 44.44 -32.47
CA GLU A 89 6.42 45.34 -31.95
C GLU A 89 6.15 46.82 -32.29
N GLU A 90 5.73 47.11 -33.54
CA GLU A 90 5.33 48.46 -33.99
C GLU A 90 4.26 49.08 -33.08
N HIS A 91 3.39 48.24 -32.51
CA HIS A 91 2.28 48.64 -31.65
C HIS A 91 2.53 48.37 -30.16
N GLY A 92 3.79 48.20 -29.78
CA GLY A 92 4.25 48.06 -28.39
C GLY A 92 3.91 46.73 -27.74
N VAL A 93 3.60 45.71 -28.53
CA VAL A 93 3.26 44.36 -28.04
C VAL A 93 4.48 43.48 -28.18
N ASN A 94 5.20 43.27 -27.08
CA ASN A 94 6.30 42.30 -27.03
C ASN A 94 5.75 40.94 -26.59
N VAL A 95 6.03 39.89 -27.34
CA VAL A 95 5.56 38.52 -27.09
C VAL A 95 6.66 37.76 -26.34
N SER A 96 6.32 37.23 -25.17
CA SER A 96 7.22 36.37 -24.40
C SER A 96 7.22 34.95 -24.96
N ASP A 97 8.29 34.19 -24.67
CA ASP A 97 8.35 32.76 -24.98
C ASP A 97 7.32 31.92 -24.22
N THR A 98 6.73 32.48 -23.16
CA THR A 98 5.63 31.89 -22.38
C THR A 98 4.24 32.20 -22.94
N ASP A 99 4.12 33.14 -23.87
CA ASP A 99 2.82 33.57 -24.37
C ASP A 99 2.31 32.61 -25.45
N LYS A 100 1.01 32.31 -25.43
CA LYS A 100 0.36 31.51 -26.47
C LYS A 100 -0.28 32.43 -27.50
N ILE A 101 0.21 32.36 -28.73
CA ILE A 101 -0.29 33.13 -29.87
C ILE A 101 -1.02 32.20 -30.86
N ASN A 102 -2.13 32.65 -31.42
CA ASN A 102 -2.92 31.86 -32.38
C ASN A 102 -2.28 31.74 -33.77
N VAL A 103 -1.31 32.61 -34.08
CA VAL A 103 -0.59 32.67 -35.36
C VAL A 103 0.91 32.68 -35.12
N SER A 104 1.69 32.13 -36.05
CA SER A 104 3.15 32.21 -35.98
C SER A 104 3.62 33.67 -36.09
N THR A 105 4.60 34.07 -35.28
CA THR A 105 5.20 35.40 -35.28
C THR A 105 6.04 35.68 -36.53
N GLU A 106 6.66 34.65 -37.09
CA GLU A 106 7.54 34.74 -38.28
C GLU A 106 6.76 34.85 -39.59
N LYS A 107 5.48 34.48 -39.60
CA LYS A 107 4.70 34.45 -40.83
C LYS A 107 4.44 35.88 -41.36
N PRO A 108 4.20 36.03 -42.67
CA PRO A 108 3.76 37.29 -43.21
C PRO A 108 2.41 37.74 -42.61
N VAL A 109 2.32 39.01 -42.21
CA VAL A 109 1.07 39.57 -41.70
C VAL A 109 0.09 39.83 -42.86
N GLU A 110 -1.17 39.47 -42.69
CA GLU A 110 -2.23 39.62 -43.70
C GLU A 110 -3.19 40.76 -43.36
N ASP A 111 -3.93 41.24 -44.36
CA ASP A 111 -4.95 42.27 -44.15
C ASP A 111 -6.20 41.67 -43.48
N ASN A 112 -6.76 42.40 -42.51
CA ASN A 112 -7.83 42.00 -41.60
C ASN A 112 -7.50 40.79 -40.71
N GLU A 113 -6.22 40.55 -40.45
CA GLU A 113 -5.78 39.43 -39.62
C GLU A 113 -6.13 39.62 -38.13
N ASN A 114 -6.62 38.56 -37.48
CA ASN A 114 -6.93 38.54 -36.06
C ASN A 114 -5.85 37.78 -35.27
N ILE A 115 -5.08 38.54 -34.49
CA ILE A 115 -3.97 38.04 -33.67
C ILE A 115 -4.42 38.03 -32.22
N VAL A 116 -4.49 36.84 -31.62
CA VAL A 116 -4.87 36.64 -30.23
C VAL A 116 -3.66 36.14 -29.46
N ILE A 117 -3.29 36.87 -28.42
CA ILE A 117 -2.17 36.59 -27.53
C ILE A 117 -2.72 36.32 -26.14
N LYS A 118 -2.45 35.14 -25.60
CA LYS A 118 -2.72 34.80 -24.21
C LYS A 118 -1.42 34.87 -23.43
N ARG A 119 -1.34 35.77 -22.46
CA ARG A 119 -0.17 35.91 -21.60
C ARG A 119 0.02 34.65 -20.77
N GLY A 120 1.24 34.16 -20.70
CA GLY A 120 1.57 32.94 -19.97
C GLY A 120 2.62 33.16 -18.88
N LYS A 121 2.56 32.33 -17.83
CA LYS A 121 3.55 32.27 -16.75
C LYS A 121 4.13 30.87 -16.64
N ARG A 122 5.41 30.78 -16.25
CA ARG A 122 6.04 29.53 -15.84
C ARG A 122 5.71 29.24 -14.38
N VAL A 123 5.28 28.01 -14.12
CA VAL A 123 5.03 27.47 -12.79
C VAL A 123 5.73 26.13 -12.65
N THR A 124 6.14 25.80 -11.43
CA THR A 124 6.66 24.47 -11.10
C THR A 124 5.51 23.66 -10.52
N ILE A 125 5.17 22.54 -11.14
CA ILE A 125 4.21 21.58 -10.59
C ILE A 125 4.97 20.45 -9.93
N LYS A 126 4.65 20.15 -8.68
CA LYS A 126 5.20 19.03 -7.92
C LYS A 126 4.13 18.00 -7.64
N VAL A 127 4.39 16.75 -8.03
CA VAL A 127 3.52 15.59 -7.75
C VAL A 127 4.38 14.46 -7.20
N GLY A 128 4.18 14.12 -5.92
CA GLY A 128 5.09 13.22 -5.20
C GLY A 128 6.54 13.72 -5.26
N GLU A 129 7.44 12.87 -5.79
CA GLU A 129 8.86 13.20 -5.98
C GLU A 129 9.16 13.89 -7.32
N SER A 130 8.20 13.95 -8.24
CA SER A 130 8.39 14.55 -9.56
C SER A 130 8.14 16.06 -9.54
N GLU A 131 9.01 16.82 -10.19
CA GLU A 131 8.87 18.27 -10.38
C GLU A 131 9.01 18.61 -11.86
N GLU A 132 8.07 19.37 -12.40
CA GLU A 132 8.05 19.81 -13.79
C GLU A 132 7.77 21.31 -13.91
N VAL A 133 8.51 22.01 -14.77
CA VAL A 133 8.26 23.42 -15.08
C VAL A 133 7.39 23.52 -16.32
N VAL A 134 6.16 24.01 -16.15
CA VAL A 134 5.17 24.14 -17.23
C VAL A 134 4.78 25.59 -17.45
N THR A 135 4.25 25.88 -18.64
CA THR A 135 3.71 27.20 -18.99
C THR A 135 2.19 27.14 -19.02
N VAL A 136 1.56 28.00 -18.22
CA VAL A 136 0.09 28.10 -18.09
C VAL A 136 -0.38 29.50 -18.46
N THR A 137 -1.61 29.59 -18.96
CA THR A 137 -2.31 30.84 -19.31
C THR A 137 -3.50 31.13 -18.40
N LYS A 138 -3.90 30.15 -17.58
CA LYS A 138 -4.96 30.28 -16.57
C LYS A 138 -4.43 30.87 -15.27
N ALA A 139 -5.21 31.79 -14.69
CA ALA A 139 -4.87 32.46 -13.45
C ALA A 139 -5.23 31.67 -12.20
N ASP A 140 -6.34 30.94 -12.20
CA ASP A 140 -6.72 30.06 -11.09
C ASP A 140 -5.80 28.83 -11.04
N VAL A 141 -5.33 28.47 -9.84
CA VAL A 141 -4.39 27.35 -9.64
C VAL A 141 -4.98 26.02 -10.13
N LYS A 142 -6.27 25.77 -9.93
CA LYS A 142 -6.91 24.51 -10.36
C LYS A 142 -7.02 24.48 -11.87
N ASP A 143 -7.45 25.57 -12.49
CA ASP A 143 -7.53 25.66 -13.95
C ASP A 143 -6.15 25.55 -14.61
N ALA A 144 -5.11 26.10 -13.98
CA ALA A 144 -3.73 25.99 -14.44
C ALA A 144 -3.20 24.55 -14.35
N LEU A 145 -3.50 23.83 -13.27
CA LEU A 145 -3.19 22.39 -13.15
C LEU A 145 -3.86 21.59 -14.27
N VAL A 146 -5.14 21.83 -14.52
CA VAL A 146 -5.90 21.16 -15.58
C VAL A 146 -5.35 21.49 -16.97
N GLU A 147 -4.99 22.77 -17.23
CA GLU A 147 -4.33 23.16 -18.48
C GLU A 147 -2.99 22.45 -18.69
N ALA A 148 -2.25 22.21 -17.61
CA ALA A 148 -1.01 21.45 -17.61
C ALA A 148 -1.20 19.92 -17.70
N GLY A 149 -2.45 19.43 -17.66
CA GLY A 149 -2.78 18.01 -17.78
C GLY A 149 -2.91 17.27 -16.44
N TYR A 150 -2.81 17.97 -15.32
CA TYR A 150 -3.05 17.41 -13.99
C TYR A 150 -4.50 17.63 -13.59
N ILE A 151 -5.24 16.53 -13.38
CA ILE A 151 -6.66 16.58 -12.99
C ILE A 151 -6.75 16.12 -11.53
N PRO A 152 -6.88 17.04 -10.56
CA PRO A 152 -6.99 16.68 -9.16
C PRO A 152 -8.25 15.83 -8.88
N GLY A 153 -8.08 14.77 -8.10
CA GLY A 153 -9.18 13.99 -7.55
C GLY A 153 -9.98 14.76 -6.48
N GLU A 154 -11.09 14.17 -6.05
CA GLU A 154 -12.01 14.77 -5.06
C GLU A 154 -11.31 15.09 -3.72
N TYR A 155 -10.40 14.23 -3.30
CA TYR A 155 -9.70 14.34 -2.02
C TYR A 155 -8.28 14.91 -2.15
N ASP A 156 -7.79 15.07 -3.38
CA ASP A 156 -6.43 15.54 -3.64
C ASP A 156 -6.22 16.94 -3.04
N GLN A 157 -5.04 17.13 -2.46
CA GLN A 157 -4.69 18.39 -1.80
C GLN A 157 -3.78 19.20 -2.70
N ILE A 158 -4.15 20.46 -2.92
CA ILE A 158 -3.36 21.42 -3.68
C ILE A 158 -2.80 22.43 -2.70
N SER A 159 -1.48 22.58 -2.69
CA SER A 159 -0.75 23.57 -1.92
C SER A 159 -0.06 24.55 -2.88
N ALA A 160 -0.38 25.84 -2.75
CA ALA A 160 0.17 26.91 -3.58
C ALA A 160 0.21 28.22 -2.77
N ASN A 161 0.84 29.26 -3.31
CA ASN A 161 0.91 30.60 -2.71
C ASN A 161 -0.39 31.41 -2.86
N GLY A 162 -1.54 30.78 -2.62
CA GLY A 162 -2.88 31.32 -2.82
C GLY A 162 -3.63 30.66 -3.97
N ASP A 163 -4.84 31.16 -4.26
CA ASP A 163 -5.73 30.59 -5.28
C ASP A 163 -5.36 31.01 -6.72
N THR A 164 -4.55 32.06 -6.86
CA THR A 164 -4.12 32.58 -8.17
C THR A 164 -2.63 32.37 -8.39
N VAL A 165 -2.28 31.96 -9.60
CA VAL A 165 -0.90 31.72 -10.05
C VAL A 165 -0.10 33.03 -10.12
N ALA A 166 0.92 33.12 -9.27
CA ALA A 166 2.00 34.09 -9.37
C ALA A 166 3.17 33.56 -10.24
N SER A 167 4.09 34.44 -10.61
CA SER A 167 5.24 34.07 -11.44
C SER A 167 6.23 33.23 -10.63
N SER A 168 6.68 32.11 -11.20
CA SER A 168 7.60 31.16 -10.53
C SER A 168 7.01 30.49 -9.29
N ASP A 169 5.68 30.41 -9.20
CA ASP A 169 5.02 29.66 -8.13
C ASP A 169 5.32 28.17 -8.25
N THR A 170 5.45 27.55 -7.08
CA THR A 170 5.42 26.09 -6.95
C THR A 170 4.03 25.67 -6.52
N ILE A 171 3.36 24.88 -7.35
CA ILE A 171 2.07 24.27 -7.06
C ILE A 171 2.34 22.80 -6.72
N GLN A 172 2.08 22.40 -5.49
CA GLN A 172 2.19 21.02 -5.06
C GLN A 172 0.81 20.36 -5.10
N LEU A 173 0.69 19.26 -5.84
CA LEU A 173 -0.48 18.41 -5.88
C LEU A 173 -0.13 17.10 -5.16
N VAL A 174 -0.83 16.82 -4.07
CA VAL A 174 -0.72 15.58 -3.30
C VAL A 174 -1.94 14.74 -3.61
N SER A 175 -1.74 13.56 -4.19
CA SER A 175 -2.86 12.66 -4.46
C SER A 175 -3.32 12.01 -3.16
N VAL A 176 -4.60 12.09 -2.84
CA VAL A 176 -5.18 11.53 -1.62
C VAL A 176 -6.27 10.53 -1.97
N SER A 177 -6.17 9.33 -1.42
CA SER A 177 -7.21 8.31 -1.55
C SER A 177 -7.51 7.65 -0.20
N HIS A 178 -8.72 7.10 -0.11
CA HIS A 178 -9.19 6.37 1.07
C HIS A 178 -9.55 4.94 0.67
N THR A 179 -9.18 3.96 1.48
CA THR A 179 -9.56 2.56 1.31
C THR A 179 -9.95 1.98 2.66
N ASP A 180 -11.00 1.17 2.67
CA ASP A 180 -11.38 0.41 3.86
C ASP A 180 -10.63 -0.93 3.85
N GLU A 181 -9.82 -1.18 4.90
CA GLU A 181 -9.07 -2.42 5.08
C GLU A 181 -9.58 -3.14 6.33
N THR A 182 -9.59 -4.47 6.30
CA THR A 182 -10.02 -5.29 7.45
C THR A 182 -8.87 -6.12 8.00
N GLU A 183 -8.78 -6.20 9.32
CA GLU A 183 -7.86 -7.06 10.04
C GLU A 183 -8.62 -7.87 11.09
N THR A 184 -8.17 -9.10 11.32
CA THR A 184 -8.78 -9.99 12.32
C THR A 184 -7.85 -10.17 13.51
N GLU A 185 -8.36 -9.96 14.72
CA GLU A 185 -7.67 -10.29 15.96
C GLU A 185 -8.36 -11.46 16.67
N VAL A 186 -7.55 -12.39 17.16
CA VAL A 186 -8.02 -13.55 17.93
C VAL A 186 -8.28 -13.10 19.38
N ILE A 187 -9.45 -13.47 19.90
CA ILE A 187 -9.80 -13.32 21.32
C ILE A 187 -9.60 -14.70 21.97
N PRO A 188 -8.52 -14.93 22.73
CA PRO A 188 -8.23 -16.24 23.30
C PRO A 188 -9.37 -16.73 24.20
N LYS A 189 -9.70 -18.01 24.09
CA LYS A 189 -10.69 -18.65 24.97
C LYS A 189 -10.23 -18.65 26.43
N GLY A 190 -11.16 -18.37 27.35
CA GLY A 190 -10.94 -18.54 28.78
C GLY A 190 -10.95 -20.01 29.20
N VAL A 191 -10.60 -20.27 30.47
CA VAL A 191 -10.76 -21.58 31.11
C VAL A 191 -11.70 -21.42 32.29
N GLU A 192 -12.77 -22.21 32.30
CA GLU A 192 -13.77 -22.23 33.35
C GLU A 192 -13.74 -23.58 34.06
N TYR A 193 -13.67 -23.55 35.39
CA TYR A 193 -13.68 -24.77 36.20
C TYR A 193 -15.05 -24.97 36.83
N VAL A 194 -15.61 -26.17 36.67
CA VAL A 194 -16.90 -26.55 37.25
C VAL A 194 -16.70 -27.71 38.20
N ASP A 195 -17.21 -27.62 39.41
CA ASP A 195 -17.13 -28.71 40.38
C ASP A 195 -17.98 -29.90 39.93
N ASP A 196 -17.41 -31.10 39.95
CA ASP A 196 -18.07 -32.36 39.63
C ASP A 196 -17.95 -33.32 40.82
N ALA A 197 -19.08 -33.56 41.47
CA ALA A 197 -19.18 -34.43 42.64
C ALA A 197 -19.03 -35.93 42.31
N THR A 198 -18.95 -36.31 41.03
CA THR A 198 -18.69 -37.69 40.59
C THR A 198 -17.20 -37.96 40.36
N LEU A 199 -16.39 -36.91 40.18
CA LEU A 199 -14.94 -36.98 40.01
C LEU A 199 -14.23 -36.91 41.36
N ILE A 200 -13.19 -37.73 41.53
CA ILE A 200 -12.39 -37.77 42.76
C ILE A 200 -11.62 -36.45 42.90
N LYS A 201 -11.55 -35.91 44.11
CA LYS A 201 -10.79 -34.70 44.43
C LYS A 201 -9.36 -34.78 43.90
N GLY A 202 -8.98 -33.79 43.07
CA GLY A 202 -7.69 -33.73 42.39
C GLY A 202 -7.69 -34.28 40.95
N GLN A 203 -8.77 -34.91 40.49
CA GLN A 203 -8.95 -35.25 39.07
C GLN A 203 -9.59 -34.09 38.30
N GLU A 204 -9.15 -33.91 37.06
CA GLU A 204 -9.72 -32.95 36.11
C GLU A 204 -10.18 -33.67 34.84
N LYS A 205 -11.29 -33.22 34.26
CA LYS A 205 -11.80 -33.71 32.98
C LYS A 205 -12.24 -32.54 32.12
N VAL A 206 -11.73 -32.46 30.89
CA VAL A 206 -12.25 -31.49 29.92
C VAL A 206 -13.69 -31.90 29.55
N VAL A 207 -14.63 -31.00 29.83
CA VAL A 207 -16.06 -31.16 29.48
C VAL A 207 -16.34 -30.51 28.14
N ASP A 208 -15.72 -29.37 27.87
CA ASP A 208 -15.83 -28.64 26.62
C ASP A 208 -14.47 -28.02 26.26
N GLU A 209 -14.02 -28.19 25.02
CA GLU A 209 -12.77 -27.57 24.54
C GLU A 209 -12.89 -26.06 24.33
N GLY A 210 -14.12 -25.51 24.27
CA GLY A 210 -14.32 -24.10 23.96
C GLY A 210 -13.92 -23.76 22.52
N GLN A 211 -13.83 -22.46 22.22
CA GLN A 211 -13.27 -21.93 20.97
C GLN A 211 -12.78 -20.50 21.20
N ASP A 212 -11.72 -20.10 20.50
CA ASP A 212 -11.31 -18.70 20.49
C ASP A 212 -12.36 -17.87 19.76
N GLY A 213 -12.54 -16.64 20.22
CA GLY A 213 -13.32 -15.64 19.50
C GLY A 213 -12.49 -14.97 18.43
N VAL A 214 -13.16 -14.24 17.55
CA VAL A 214 -12.52 -13.40 16.52
C VAL A 214 -13.24 -12.07 16.51
N LYS A 215 -12.47 -10.99 16.56
CA LYS A 215 -12.97 -9.66 16.22
C LYS A 215 -12.38 -9.21 14.89
N THR A 216 -13.21 -8.57 14.09
CA THR A 216 -12.83 -7.93 12.83
C THR A 216 -12.80 -6.43 13.06
N ILE A 217 -11.67 -5.82 12.77
CA ILE A 217 -11.43 -4.38 12.86
C ILE A 217 -11.40 -3.86 11.43
N THR A 218 -12.26 -2.89 11.12
CA THR A 218 -12.25 -2.18 9.84
C THR A 218 -11.55 -0.84 10.03
N TYR A 219 -10.52 -0.61 9.23
CA TYR A 219 -9.77 0.63 9.20
C TYR A 219 -10.11 1.43 7.96
N LYS A 220 -10.28 2.74 8.13
CA LYS A 220 -10.17 3.68 7.02
C LYS A 220 -8.70 4.07 6.89
N VAL A 221 -8.08 3.63 5.81
CA VAL A 221 -6.68 3.92 5.48
C VAL A 221 -6.64 5.08 4.49
N THR A 222 -5.89 6.13 4.83
CA THR A 222 -5.66 7.28 3.93
C THR A 222 -4.27 7.17 3.34
N TYR A 223 -4.21 7.20 2.01
CA TYR A 223 -2.97 7.20 1.25
C TYR A 223 -2.68 8.61 0.73
N GLN A 224 -1.43 9.04 0.82
CA GLN A 224 -0.90 10.25 0.21
C GLN A 224 0.20 9.87 -0.77
N ASP A 225 0.06 10.23 -2.04
CA ASP A 225 0.97 9.85 -3.14
C ASP A 225 1.25 8.33 -3.17
N GLY A 226 0.23 7.52 -2.83
CA GLY A 226 0.31 6.06 -2.78
C GLY A 226 0.96 5.47 -1.51
N GLN A 227 1.41 6.30 -0.57
CA GLN A 227 1.96 5.85 0.71
C GLN A 227 0.91 5.98 1.83
N GLU A 228 0.83 4.98 2.73
CA GLU A 228 -0.07 5.03 3.88
C GLU A 228 0.32 6.20 4.80
N ALA A 229 -0.57 7.18 4.93
CA ALA A 229 -0.36 8.37 5.75
C ALA A 229 -1.01 8.20 7.13
N THR A 230 -2.26 7.74 7.17
CA THR A 230 -3.00 7.51 8.42
C THR A 230 -3.90 6.29 8.32
N ARG A 231 -4.13 5.67 9.48
CA ARG A 231 -5.03 4.52 9.65
C ARG A 231 -5.91 4.78 10.86
N GLU A 232 -7.22 4.81 10.67
CA GLU A 232 -8.21 5.06 11.73
C GLU A 232 -9.19 3.87 11.82
N VAL A 233 -9.46 3.39 13.03
CA VAL A 233 -10.50 2.37 13.27
C VAL A 233 -11.86 3.02 13.07
N ILE A 234 -12.63 2.52 12.09
CA ILE A 234 -14.00 3.00 11.82
C ILE A 234 -15.07 2.03 12.30
N ASP A 235 -14.73 0.75 12.47
CA ASP A 235 -15.62 -0.26 13.01
C ASP A 235 -14.82 -1.37 13.71
N GLU A 236 -15.34 -1.88 14.81
CA GLU A 236 -14.80 -3.02 15.53
C GLU A 236 -15.97 -3.90 15.96
N GLN A 237 -15.98 -5.14 15.47
CA GLN A 237 -17.08 -6.08 15.72
C GLN A 237 -16.54 -7.47 16.05
N VAL A 238 -17.11 -8.10 17.08
CA VAL A 238 -16.88 -9.51 17.37
C VAL A 238 -17.64 -10.34 16.35
N THR A 239 -16.92 -10.93 15.39
CA THR A 239 -17.49 -11.77 14.34
C THR A 239 -17.65 -13.22 14.78
N THR A 240 -16.95 -13.63 15.83
CA THR A 240 -17.09 -14.96 16.44
C THR A 240 -16.92 -14.84 17.94
N GLU A 241 -17.96 -15.22 18.69
CA GLU A 241 -17.93 -15.22 20.15
C GLU A 241 -16.96 -16.28 20.67
N MET A 242 -16.14 -15.89 21.66
CA MET A 242 -15.27 -16.82 22.38
C MET A 242 -16.11 -17.70 23.30
N ARG A 243 -15.70 -18.96 23.45
CA ARG A 243 -16.35 -19.92 24.35
C ARG A 243 -15.29 -20.55 25.23
N ASN A 244 -15.46 -20.43 26.54
CA ASN A 244 -14.52 -20.96 27.51
C ASN A 244 -14.31 -22.47 27.33
N LYS A 245 -13.07 -22.91 27.55
CA LYS A 245 -12.77 -24.31 27.80
C LYS A 245 -13.28 -24.68 29.20
N VAL A 246 -14.19 -25.64 29.29
CA VAL A 246 -14.77 -26.07 30.57
C VAL A 246 -14.03 -27.30 31.07
N ILE A 247 -13.49 -27.21 32.29
CA ILE A 247 -12.78 -28.30 32.97
C ILE A 247 -13.55 -28.66 34.25
N ALA A 248 -14.09 -29.87 34.30
CA ALA A 248 -14.68 -30.42 35.51
C ALA A 248 -13.59 -30.76 36.54
N LYS A 249 -13.72 -30.25 37.77
CA LYS A 249 -12.85 -30.54 38.90
C LYS A 249 -13.55 -31.46 39.88
N GLY A 250 -12.91 -32.58 40.23
CA GLY A 250 -13.45 -33.49 41.21
C GLY A 250 -13.60 -32.86 42.59
N THR A 251 -14.78 -33.01 43.20
CA THR A 251 -15.05 -32.65 44.61
C THR A 251 -15.39 -33.85 45.47
N MET A 252 -15.48 -35.04 44.88
CA MET A 252 -15.71 -36.27 45.64
C MET A 252 -14.48 -36.54 46.51
N GLU A 253 -14.65 -36.38 47.83
CA GLU A 253 -13.60 -36.74 48.78
C GLU A 253 -13.24 -38.22 48.57
N PRO A 254 -11.95 -38.53 48.40
CA PRO A 254 -11.52 -39.91 48.26
C PRO A 254 -12.01 -40.66 49.50
N THR A 255 -12.75 -41.75 49.29
CA THR A 255 -13.16 -42.60 50.40
C THR A 255 -11.88 -43.00 51.13
N PRO A 256 -11.78 -42.82 52.46
CA PRO A 256 -10.61 -43.26 53.19
C PRO A 256 -10.37 -44.72 52.82
N ALA A 257 -9.16 -45.03 52.38
CA ALA A 257 -8.76 -46.40 52.11
C ALA A 257 -9.29 -47.26 53.26
N PRO A 258 -9.99 -48.38 52.99
CA PRO A 258 -10.50 -49.22 54.05
C PRO A 258 -9.32 -49.50 54.97
N LYS A 259 -9.41 -49.04 56.22
CA LYS A 259 -8.46 -49.41 57.27
C LYS A 259 -8.34 -50.90 57.17
N ASN A 260 -7.11 -51.32 56.87
CA ASN A 260 -6.66 -52.69 56.67
C ASN A 260 -7.43 -53.62 57.61
N THR A 261 -8.55 -54.14 57.12
CA THR A 261 -9.31 -55.16 57.84
C THR A 261 -8.68 -56.42 57.32
N THR A 262 -7.93 -57.04 58.20
CA THR A 262 -7.23 -58.31 58.01
C THR A 262 -8.22 -59.38 57.58
N VAL A 263 -8.58 -59.41 56.30
CA VAL A 263 -9.20 -60.57 55.70
C VAL A 263 -8.04 -61.49 55.36
N LYS A 264 -7.87 -62.51 56.20
CA LYS A 264 -7.10 -63.71 55.91
C LYS A 264 -7.66 -64.32 54.63
N ASP A 265 -7.16 -63.87 53.48
CA ASP A 265 -7.40 -64.60 52.26
C ASP A 265 -6.41 -65.77 52.22
N THR A 266 -7.00 -66.93 52.44
CA THR A 266 -6.34 -68.21 52.58
C THR A 266 -6.18 -68.76 51.17
N PHE A 267 -5.24 -68.20 50.42
CA PHE A 267 -4.64 -68.87 49.26
C PHE A 267 -3.17 -69.12 49.54
N ALA A 268 -2.95 -69.99 50.52
CA ALA A 268 -1.74 -70.77 50.59
C ALA A 268 -1.73 -71.74 49.41
N THR A 269 -1.06 -71.34 48.32
CA THR A 269 -0.47 -72.30 47.38
C THR A 269 1.03 -72.07 47.37
N LYS A 270 1.66 -72.67 48.37
CA LYS A 270 2.87 -73.48 48.23
C LYS A 270 3.88 -72.97 47.18
N SER A 271 4.78 -72.11 47.67
CA SER A 271 6.13 -71.94 47.12
C SER A 271 6.66 -73.27 46.60
N THR A 272 6.89 -73.35 45.30
CA THR A 272 7.73 -74.39 44.70
C THR A 272 8.51 -73.79 43.52
N VAL A 273 9.83 -73.87 43.67
CA VAL A 273 10.89 -73.86 42.66
C VAL A 273 11.24 -72.52 41.98
N SER A 274 12.18 -71.83 42.63
CA SER A 274 13.31 -71.17 41.97
C SER A 274 14.08 -72.24 41.19
N ASP A 275 13.97 -72.24 39.86
CA ASP A 275 14.85 -73.04 39.01
C ASP A 275 16.00 -72.15 38.52
N ASN A 276 17.23 -72.62 38.73
CA ASN A 276 18.46 -71.90 38.39
C ASN A 276 18.92 -72.34 37.00
N GLY A 277 18.41 -71.66 35.96
CA GLY A 277 18.88 -71.89 34.59
C GLY A 277 17.94 -72.70 33.72
N GLY A 278 17.92 -72.40 32.42
CA GLY A 278 17.19 -73.16 31.41
C GLY A 278 16.91 -72.32 30.17
N THR A 279 16.17 -72.91 29.22
CA THR A 279 15.67 -72.21 28.03
C THR A 279 14.14 -72.20 28.01
N VAL A 280 13.54 -71.03 27.79
CA VAL A 280 12.10 -70.86 27.58
C VAL A 280 11.88 -70.16 26.24
N ASN A 281 11.09 -70.76 25.36
CA ASN A 281 10.78 -70.18 24.03
C ASN A 281 12.02 -69.67 23.27
N GLY A 282 13.16 -70.39 23.37
CA GLY A 282 14.44 -70.00 22.76
C GLY A 282 15.33 -69.05 23.59
N TYR A 283 14.85 -68.50 24.70
CA TYR A 283 15.58 -67.58 25.57
C TYR A 283 16.22 -68.30 26.75
N LYS A 284 17.50 -68.02 27.03
CA LYS A 284 18.13 -68.45 28.28
C LYS A 284 17.64 -67.60 29.44
N TYR A 285 17.36 -68.23 30.58
CA TYR A 285 16.97 -67.54 31.79
C TYR A 285 17.82 -67.99 32.97
N LYS A 286 18.07 -67.06 33.90
CA LYS A 286 18.83 -67.31 35.13
C LYS A 286 17.94 -67.59 36.34
N LYS A 287 16.67 -67.16 36.30
CA LYS A 287 15.72 -67.36 37.39
C LYS A 287 14.29 -67.48 36.87
N LYS A 288 13.51 -68.39 37.47
CA LYS A 288 12.07 -68.57 37.22
C LYS A 288 11.28 -68.29 38.49
N ILE A 289 10.19 -67.52 38.40
CA ILE A 289 9.37 -67.11 39.54
C ILE A 289 7.89 -67.19 39.18
N THR A 290 7.08 -67.84 40.02
CA THR A 290 5.61 -67.79 39.90
C THR A 290 5.09 -66.53 40.58
N MET A 291 4.29 -65.74 39.86
CA MET A 291 3.79 -64.43 40.30
C MET A 291 2.30 -64.29 40.00
N THR A 292 1.68 -63.27 40.57
CA THR A 292 0.33 -62.82 40.19
C THR A 292 0.46 -61.62 39.27
N ALA A 293 -0.08 -61.72 38.06
CA ALA A 293 -0.11 -60.65 37.07
C ALA A 293 -1.42 -59.86 37.13
N THR A 294 -1.30 -58.54 37.05
CA THR A 294 -2.36 -57.60 36.67
C THR A 294 -1.92 -56.85 35.41
N ALA A 295 -2.76 -55.95 34.88
CA ALA A 295 -2.39 -55.10 33.77
C ALA A 295 -2.85 -53.66 34.00
N TYR A 296 -2.14 -52.73 33.39
CA TYR A 296 -2.45 -51.30 33.31
C TYR A 296 -2.23 -50.81 31.88
N SER A 297 -2.89 -49.71 31.49
CA SER A 297 -2.69 -49.14 30.15
C SER A 297 -1.84 -47.87 30.16
N THR A 298 -1.40 -47.43 28.98
CA THR A 298 -0.78 -46.13 28.78
C THR A 298 -1.77 -44.96 28.93
N SER A 299 -3.06 -45.21 29.15
CA SER A 299 -4.05 -44.16 29.35
C SER A 299 -3.77 -43.43 30.68
N PRO A 300 -3.68 -42.09 30.68
CA PRO A 300 -3.58 -41.29 31.89
C PRO A 300 -4.64 -41.61 32.94
N SER A 301 -5.85 -42.00 32.50
CA SER A 301 -6.97 -42.36 33.39
C SER A 301 -6.76 -43.67 34.13
N GLU A 302 -5.89 -44.56 33.65
CA GLU A 302 -5.67 -45.90 34.21
C GLU A 302 -4.31 -46.05 34.88
N ASN A 303 -3.31 -45.26 34.47
CA ASN A 303 -1.97 -45.29 35.04
C ASN A 303 -1.71 -44.23 36.13
N GLY A 304 -2.66 -43.32 36.38
CA GLY A 304 -2.49 -42.24 37.36
C GLY A 304 -1.83 -40.97 36.80
N GLY A 305 -1.91 -40.76 35.48
CA GLY A 305 -1.46 -39.54 34.80
C GLY A 305 0.00 -39.55 34.34
N TYR A 306 0.71 -40.68 34.48
CA TYR A 306 2.11 -40.78 34.10
C TYR A 306 2.27 -41.07 32.60
N THR A 307 3.29 -40.47 31.99
CA THR A 307 3.65 -40.69 30.58
C THR A 307 4.93 -41.52 30.41
N VAL A 308 5.67 -41.72 31.50
CA VAL A 308 6.94 -42.46 31.55
C VAL A 308 6.96 -43.45 32.72
N SER A 309 7.73 -44.52 32.59
CA SER A 309 8.01 -45.51 33.64
C SER A 309 8.91 -44.93 34.74
N ALA A 310 9.08 -45.64 35.85
CA ALA A 310 10.05 -45.29 36.89
C ALA A 310 11.51 -45.13 36.38
N MET A 311 11.88 -45.79 35.27
CA MET A 311 13.18 -45.61 34.60
C MET A 311 13.20 -44.46 33.57
N GLY A 312 12.10 -43.75 33.36
CA GLY A 312 12.00 -42.59 32.47
C GLY A 312 11.69 -42.89 31.00
N ASN A 313 11.46 -44.16 30.65
CA ASN A 313 11.09 -44.55 29.29
C ASN A 313 9.58 -44.38 29.05
N PRO A 314 9.13 -43.98 27.84
CA PRO A 314 7.71 -43.86 27.52
C PRO A 314 6.94 -45.16 27.79
N LEU A 315 5.78 -45.05 28.44
CA LEU A 315 4.94 -46.21 28.74
C LEU A 315 4.46 -46.89 27.45
N GLY A 316 4.38 -48.22 27.46
CA GLY A 316 3.95 -48.98 26.31
C GLY A 316 4.08 -50.49 26.53
N TYR A 317 3.51 -51.25 25.60
CA TYR A 317 3.65 -52.70 25.58
C TYR A 317 5.13 -53.12 25.59
N GLY A 318 5.48 -54.08 26.44
CA GLY A 318 6.86 -54.49 26.69
C GLY A 318 7.49 -53.88 27.94
N ILE A 319 6.78 -53.00 28.67
CA ILE A 319 7.17 -52.52 30.00
C ILE A 319 6.33 -53.26 31.07
N VAL A 320 6.98 -53.61 32.18
CA VAL A 320 6.29 -54.19 33.35
C VAL A 320 6.67 -53.47 34.63
N ALA A 321 5.70 -53.32 35.52
CA ALA A 321 5.92 -52.88 36.89
C ALA A 321 6.21 -54.07 37.79
N VAL A 322 7.26 -53.98 38.61
CA VAL A 322 7.70 -55.07 39.50
C VAL A 322 8.04 -54.57 40.90
N ASP A 323 8.23 -55.51 41.83
CA ASP A 323 8.97 -55.26 43.06
C ASP A 323 10.48 -55.44 42.80
N PRO A 324 11.30 -54.37 42.90
CA PRO A 324 12.74 -54.44 42.64
C PRO A 324 13.51 -55.42 43.54
N SER A 325 12.97 -55.77 44.71
CA SER A 325 13.57 -56.77 45.60
C SER A 325 13.39 -58.22 45.11
N VAL A 326 12.43 -58.46 44.19
CA VAL A 326 12.13 -59.78 43.63
C VAL A 326 12.65 -59.91 42.20
N VAL A 327 12.38 -58.89 41.37
CA VAL A 327 12.88 -58.74 39.99
C VAL A 327 13.58 -57.38 39.89
N PRO A 328 14.92 -57.33 39.77
CA PRO A 328 15.64 -56.07 39.68
C PRO A 328 15.19 -55.23 38.48
N LEU A 329 15.08 -53.92 38.65
CA LEU A 329 14.82 -53.00 37.54
C LEU A 329 15.93 -53.10 36.48
N GLY A 330 15.55 -52.92 35.21
CA GLY A 330 16.39 -53.16 34.04
C GLY A 330 16.48 -54.62 33.59
N SER A 331 15.91 -55.57 34.35
CA SER A 331 15.89 -56.97 33.93
C SER A 331 15.02 -57.17 32.69
N LYS A 332 15.52 -57.97 31.72
CA LYS A 332 14.67 -58.56 30.69
C LYS A 332 13.97 -59.79 31.23
N VAL A 333 12.67 -59.88 30.99
CA VAL A 333 11.83 -60.98 31.47
C VAL A 333 11.02 -61.58 30.34
N TYR A 334 10.65 -62.84 30.46
CA TYR A 334 9.62 -63.48 29.65
C TYR A 334 8.45 -63.87 30.56
N VAL A 335 7.25 -63.38 30.24
CA VAL A 335 6.05 -63.54 31.09
C VAL A 335 5.00 -64.37 30.37
N THR A 336 4.58 -65.47 31.01
CA THR A 336 3.65 -66.43 30.41
C THR A 336 2.87 -67.19 31.49
N SER A 337 1.77 -67.84 31.15
CA SER A 337 1.09 -68.77 32.06
C SER A 337 1.88 -70.07 32.23
N ALA A 338 1.70 -70.75 33.36
CA ALA A 338 2.40 -72.02 33.62
C ALA A 338 2.02 -73.14 32.65
N ASP A 339 0.78 -73.12 32.14
CA ASP A 339 0.22 -74.08 31.20
C ASP A 339 0.37 -73.69 29.72
N GLY A 340 0.96 -72.51 29.43
CA GLY A 340 1.10 -71.98 28.09
C GLY A 340 -0.18 -71.45 27.44
N SER A 341 -1.31 -71.41 28.15
CA SER A 341 -2.58 -70.85 27.65
C SER A 341 -2.51 -69.36 27.26
N TRP A 342 -1.58 -68.59 27.84
CA TRP A 342 -1.34 -67.21 27.43
C TRP A 342 0.11 -66.79 27.65
N SER A 343 0.58 -65.84 26.83
CA SER A 343 1.91 -65.24 26.96
C SER A 343 1.82 -63.73 26.73
N TYR A 344 2.44 -62.95 27.62
CA TYR A 344 2.69 -61.53 27.37
C TYR A 344 3.99 -61.32 26.60
N GLY A 345 4.88 -62.32 26.58
CA GLY A 345 6.11 -62.26 25.80
C GLY A 345 7.29 -61.65 26.58
N VAL A 346 8.28 -61.16 25.82
CA VAL A 346 9.48 -60.54 26.37
C VAL A 346 9.18 -59.10 26.77
N ALA A 347 9.58 -58.72 27.98
CA ALA A 347 9.36 -57.41 28.53
C ALA A 347 10.56 -56.92 29.35
N SER A 348 10.51 -55.65 29.74
CA SER A 348 11.53 -54.92 30.48
C SER A 348 10.97 -54.48 31.81
N ALA A 349 11.62 -54.86 32.92
CA ALA A 349 11.26 -54.42 34.26
C ALA A 349 11.71 -52.96 34.47
N GLU A 350 10.87 -52.01 34.09
CA GLU A 350 11.23 -50.58 34.06
C GLU A 350 10.39 -49.72 35.00
N ASP A 351 9.33 -50.30 35.56
CA ASP A 351 8.36 -49.54 36.34
C ASP A 351 8.14 -50.11 37.73
N THR A 352 7.52 -49.32 38.61
CA THR A 352 7.13 -49.75 39.95
C THR A 352 5.74 -49.24 40.29
N GLY A 353 4.97 -50.03 41.02
CA GLY A 353 3.65 -49.62 41.49
C GLY A 353 3.56 -49.71 43.02
N GLY A 354 2.78 -48.81 43.64
CA GLY A 354 2.53 -48.85 45.08
C GLY A 354 1.95 -50.20 45.55
N ALA A 355 1.08 -50.80 44.73
CA ALA A 355 0.45 -52.10 44.99
C ALA A 355 1.25 -53.32 44.49
N ILE A 356 2.32 -53.10 43.72
CA ILE A 356 3.15 -54.15 43.12
C ILE A 356 4.31 -54.45 44.07
N LYS A 357 4.04 -55.35 45.01
CA LYS A 357 4.96 -55.78 46.08
C LYS A 357 5.02 -57.30 46.15
N GLY A 358 6.21 -57.83 46.40
CA GLY A 358 6.51 -59.26 46.42
C GLY A 358 6.33 -59.92 45.05
N ASN A 359 5.71 -61.09 45.02
CA ASN A 359 5.50 -61.88 43.80
C ASN A 359 4.30 -61.37 42.98
N LYS A 360 4.25 -60.06 42.72
CA LYS A 360 3.27 -59.41 41.84
C LYS A 360 3.98 -58.69 40.69
N ILE A 361 3.33 -58.68 39.53
CA ILE A 361 3.80 -57.99 38.33
C ILE A 361 2.60 -57.30 37.67
N ASP A 362 2.82 -56.10 37.13
CA ASP A 362 1.81 -55.36 36.37
C ASP A 362 2.27 -55.20 34.92
N LEU A 363 1.43 -55.60 33.97
CA LEU A 363 1.77 -55.65 32.56
C LEU A 363 1.25 -54.39 31.85
N CYS A 364 2.12 -53.62 31.20
CA CYS A 364 1.71 -52.42 30.49
C CYS A 364 1.10 -52.78 29.12
N TYR A 365 -0.07 -52.24 28.81
CA TYR A 365 -0.69 -52.36 27.48
C TYR A 365 -0.91 -50.98 26.87
N GLY A 366 -0.93 -50.89 25.54
CA GLY A 366 -1.32 -49.62 24.87
C GLY A 366 -2.79 -49.25 25.10
N SER A 367 -3.67 -50.26 25.21
CA SER A 367 -5.10 -50.11 25.48
C SER A 367 -5.67 -51.44 26.00
N ASN A 368 -6.92 -51.43 26.48
CA ASN A 368 -7.68 -52.64 26.86
C ASN A 368 -7.04 -53.49 27.97
N ALA A 369 -6.28 -52.89 28.89
CA ALA A 369 -5.66 -53.61 30.01
C ALA A 369 -6.70 -54.31 30.92
N ASN A 370 -7.92 -53.76 31.01
CA ASN A 370 -9.01 -54.32 31.81
C ASN A 370 -9.43 -55.74 31.37
N ASP A 371 -9.24 -56.11 30.10
CA ASP A 371 -9.58 -57.44 29.57
C ASP A 371 -8.64 -58.53 30.10
N PHE A 372 -7.44 -58.14 30.57
CA PHE A 372 -6.49 -59.08 31.14
C PHE A 372 -6.98 -59.60 32.50
N GLY A 373 -7.53 -58.74 33.36
CA GLY A 373 -7.91 -59.12 34.72
C GLY A 373 -6.71 -59.54 35.59
N ARG A 374 -6.96 -60.31 36.65
CA ARG A 374 -5.90 -60.84 37.53
C ARG A 374 -5.67 -62.31 37.23
N ARG A 375 -4.43 -62.69 36.90
CA ARG A 375 -4.07 -64.07 36.51
C ARG A 375 -2.79 -64.53 37.21
N SER A 376 -2.64 -65.84 37.39
CA SER A 376 -1.35 -66.40 37.78
C SER A 376 -0.43 -66.48 36.57
N CYS A 377 0.85 -66.15 36.75
CA CYS A 377 1.86 -66.20 35.70
C CYS A 377 3.18 -66.77 36.20
N VAL A 378 4.05 -67.07 35.26
CA VAL A 378 5.44 -67.43 35.44
C VAL A 378 6.29 -66.36 34.77
N VAL A 379 7.24 -65.82 35.52
CA VAL A 379 8.21 -64.83 35.07
C VAL A 379 9.58 -65.47 35.02
N TYR A 380 10.18 -65.49 33.83
CA TYR A 380 11.55 -65.93 33.61
C TYR A 380 12.44 -64.69 33.50
N ILE A 381 13.39 -64.51 34.41
CA ILE A 381 14.40 -63.47 34.32
C ILE A 381 15.49 -63.95 33.36
N LEU A 382 15.59 -63.29 32.21
CA LEU A 382 16.48 -63.67 31.12
C LEU A 382 17.95 -63.37 31.46
N GLU A 383 18.86 -64.07 30.79
CA GLU A 383 20.31 -63.84 30.91
C GLU A 383 20.74 -62.50 30.30
#